data_AF-A0A539CYX9-F1
#
_entry.id   AF-A0A539CYX9-F1
#
_cell.length_a   1.000
_cell.length_b   1.000
_cell.length_c   1.000
_cell.angle_alpha   90.00
_cell.angle_beta   90.00
_cell.angle_gamma   90.00
#
_symmetry.space_group_name_H-M   'P 1'
#
loop_
_entity.id
_entity.type
_entity.pdbx_description
1 polymer ?
#
loop_
_entity_poly.entity_id
_entity_poly.type
_entity_poly.pdbx_seq_one_letter_code
_entity_poly.pdbx_strand_id
1 'polypeptide(L)'
;MIDRVVYWLFRLTILLMRPLPLRTGYWVAGHVAVGCYLTIFPRHRKALNENLARVLRSNDARFIDSVARRSFRNFGKYVIDFIRYPAMTREEVRRRLRFEQFDDLNAAARSGRGIIIA
;
A
#
# COMPACT_ATOMS: atom_id res chain seq x y z
N MET A 1 4.02 24.78 5.25
CA MET A 1 3.22 24.47 6.46
C MET A 1 2.65 23.06 6.41
N ILE A 2 2.03 22.66 5.28
CA ILE A 2 1.50 21.31 5.04
C ILE A 2 2.58 20.23 5.21
N ASP A 3 3.79 20.44 4.69
CA ASP A 3 4.86 19.42 4.76
C ASP A 3 5.30 19.11 6.18
N ARG A 4 5.33 20.12 7.07
CA ARG A 4 5.62 19.91 8.49
C ARG A 4 4.52 19.12 9.18
N VAL A 5 3.27 19.41 8.88
CA VAL A 5 2.11 18.67 9.44
C VAL A 5 2.16 17.22 8.98
N VAL A 6 2.34 16.97 7.68
CA VAL A 6 2.46 15.63 7.11
C VAL A 6 3.64 14.88 7.74
N TYR A 7 4.79 15.54 7.88
CA TYR A 7 5.97 14.97 8.52
C TYR A 7 5.67 14.52 9.96
N TRP A 8 5.07 15.39 10.78
CA TRP A 8 4.77 15.06 12.17
C TRP A 8 3.68 14.00 12.31
N LEU A 9 2.65 14.03 11.48
CA LEU A 9 1.63 12.96 11.42
C LEU A 9 2.27 11.62 11.04
N PHE A 10 3.21 11.63 10.10
CA PHE A 10 3.92 10.43 9.71
C PHE A 10 4.82 9.90 10.84
N ARG A 11 5.55 10.79 11.53
CA ARG A 11 6.35 10.43 12.73
C ARG A 11 5.48 9.86 13.84
N LEU A 12 4.30 10.45 14.09
CA LEU A 12 3.33 9.94 15.06
C LEU A 12 2.83 8.55 14.64
N THR A 13 2.52 8.35 13.36
CA THR A 13 2.10 7.05 12.84
C THR A 13 3.17 5.98 13.05
N ILE A 14 4.45 6.29 12.81
CA ILE A 14 5.56 5.37 13.11
C ILE A 14 5.58 5.01 14.60
N LEU A 15 5.52 6.01 15.48
CA LEU A 15 5.57 5.82 16.92
C LEU A 15 4.44 4.91 17.42
N LEU A 16 3.21 5.13 16.95
CA LEU A 16 2.03 4.38 17.36
C LEU A 16 1.98 2.96 16.75
N MET A 17 2.42 2.81 15.48
CA MET A 17 2.24 1.56 14.73
C MET A 17 3.39 0.56 14.89
N ARG A 18 4.59 1.02 15.25
CA ARG A 18 5.78 0.16 15.41
C ARG A 18 5.65 -0.91 16.52
N PRO A 19 5.14 -0.61 17.73
CA PRO A 19 5.04 -1.62 18.79
C PRO A 19 3.87 -2.60 18.59
N LEU A 20 2.89 -2.25 17.75
CA LEU A 20 1.70 -3.09 17.55
C LEU A 20 2.06 -4.42 16.86
N PRO A 21 1.29 -5.51 17.08
CA PRO A 21 1.33 -6.68 16.22
C PRO A 21 0.95 -6.33 14.78
N LEU A 22 1.55 -7.00 13.80
CA LEU A 22 1.35 -6.71 12.37
C LEU A 22 -0.14 -6.74 11.96
N ARG A 23 -0.86 -7.77 12.41
CA ARG A 23 -2.29 -7.95 12.09
C ARG A 23 -3.13 -6.78 12.63
N THR A 24 -2.83 -6.32 13.83
CA THR A 24 -3.50 -5.16 14.43
C THR A 24 -3.18 -3.89 13.67
N GLY A 25 -1.91 -3.69 13.29
CA GLY A 25 -1.50 -2.56 12.44
C GLY A 25 -2.28 -2.53 11.13
N TYR A 26 -2.37 -3.65 10.42
CA TYR A 26 -3.17 -3.75 9.18
C TYR A 26 -4.66 -3.49 9.40
N TRP A 27 -5.23 -3.99 10.49
CA TRP A 27 -6.64 -3.77 10.81
C TRP A 27 -6.91 -2.29 11.07
N VAL A 28 -6.12 -1.65 11.94
CA VAL A 28 -6.26 -0.23 12.28
C VAL A 28 -6.06 0.65 11.03
N ALA A 29 -4.94 0.47 10.32
CA ALA A 29 -4.64 1.27 9.14
C ALA A 29 -5.67 1.08 8.03
N GLY A 30 -6.20 -0.14 7.89
CA GLY A 30 -7.28 -0.43 6.94
C GLY A 30 -8.56 0.35 7.22
N HIS A 31 -8.96 0.47 8.49
CA HIS A 31 -10.14 1.25 8.89
C HIS A 31 -9.91 2.75 8.83
N VAL A 32 -8.74 3.22 9.29
CA VAL A 32 -8.35 4.63 9.18
C VAL A 32 -8.36 5.07 7.72
N ALA A 33 -7.77 4.27 6.82
CA ALA A 33 -7.77 4.56 5.40
C ALA A 33 -9.20 4.68 4.86
N VAL A 34 -10.08 3.71 5.14
CA VAL A 34 -11.48 3.80 4.69
C VAL A 34 -12.21 5.02 5.28
N GLY A 35 -11.95 5.38 6.53
CA GLY A 35 -12.45 6.62 7.14
C GLY A 35 -12.01 7.85 6.34
N CYS A 36 -10.72 7.98 6.07
CA CYS A 36 -10.17 9.08 5.27
C CYS A 36 -10.75 9.12 3.83
N TYR A 37 -10.95 7.96 3.21
CA TYR A 37 -11.60 7.84 1.90
C TYR A 37 -13.02 8.42 1.90
N LEU A 38 -13.76 8.22 3.00
CA LEU A 38 -15.13 8.72 3.12
C LEU A 38 -15.21 10.20 3.49
N THR A 39 -14.28 10.72 4.29
CA THR A 39 -14.41 12.06 4.90
C THR A 39 -13.41 13.10 4.41
N ILE A 40 -12.18 12.71 4.06
CA ILE A 40 -11.07 13.65 3.79
C ILE A 40 -10.84 13.84 2.28
N PHE A 41 -11.09 12.81 1.48
CA PHE A 41 -10.64 12.78 0.08
C PHE A 41 -11.77 12.68 -0.97
N PRO A 42 -12.81 13.54 -0.96
CA PRO A 42 -13.95 13.41 -1.88
C PRO A 42 -13.55 13.51 -3.36
N ARG A 43 -12.61 14.40 -3.70
CA ARG A 43 -12.11 14.55 -5.07
C ARG A 43 -11.31 13.34 -5.55
N HIS A 44 -10.39 12.83 -4.72
CA HIS A 44 -9.62 11.62 -5.05
C HIS A 44 -10.49 10.38 -5.10
N ARG A 45 -11.52 10.31 -4.24
CA ARG A 45 -12.55 9.27 -4.30
C ARG A 45 -13.22 9.27 -5.66
N LYS A 46 -13.70 10.42 -6.15
CA LYS A 46 -14.31 10.52 -7.49
C LYS A 46 -13.35 10.02 -8.59
N ALA A 47 -12.12 10.54 -8.63
CA ALA A 47 -11.12 10.14 -9.60
C ALA A 47 -10.78 8.63 -9.56
N LEU A 48 -10.67 8.05 -8.36
CA LEU A 48 -10.42 6.62 -8.19
C LEU A 48 -11.58 5.78 -8.74
N ASN A 49 -12.83 6.17 -8.44
CA ASN A 49 -14.00 5.45 -8.96
C ASN A 49 -14.09 5.54 -10.49
N GLU A 50 -13.79 6.69 -11.09
CA GLU A 50 -13.75 6.85 -12.56
C GLU A 50 -12.65 6.00 -13.20
N ASN A 51 -11.47 5.93 -12.59
CA ASN A 51 -10.38 5.06 -13.05
C ASN A 51 -10.77 3.58 -12.95
N LEU A 52 -11.37 3.17 -11.82
CA LEU A 52 -11.82 1.80 -11.62
C LEU A 52 -12.97 1.42 -12.54
N ALA A 53 -13.91 2.32 -12.83
CA ALA A 53 -14.97 2.09 -13.81
C ALA A 53 -14.39 1.75 -15.19
N ARG A 54 -13.36 2.51 -15.62
CA ARG A 54 -12.65 2.28 -16.89
C ARG A 54 -11.89 0.96 -16.90
N VAL A 55 -11.11 0.66 -15.86
CA VAL A 55 -10.29 -0.57 -15.78
C VAL A 55 -11.16 -1.82 -15.65
N LEU A 56 -12.21 -1.76 -14.83
CA LEU A 56 -13.11 -2.88 -14.58
C LEU A 56 -14.19 -3.01 -15.67
N ARG A 57 -14.28 -2.05 -16.60
CA ARG A 57 -15.30 -1.98 -17.65
C ARG A 57 -16.71 -2.17 -17.10
N SER A 58 -16.99 -1.53 -15.97
CA SER A 58 -18.27 -1.65 -15.26
C SER A 58 -18.89 -0.27 -15.06
N ASN A 59 -20.23 -0.23 -15.08
CA ASN A 59 -21.03 0.95 -14.76
C ASN A 59 -21.75 0.80 -13.41
N ASP A 60 -21.57 -0.31 -12.70
CA ASP A 60 -22.15 -0.50 -11.37
C ASP A 60 -21.37 0.29 -10.32
N ALA A 61 -21.91 1.46 -9.97
CA ALA A 61 -21.31 2.37 -8.99
C ALA A 61 -21.11 1.73 -7.60
N ARG A 62 -22.00 0.81 -7.18
CA ARG A 62 -21.87 0.14 -5.87
C ARG A 62 -20.72 -0.86 -5.90
N PHE A 63 -20.62 -1.64 -6.98
CA PHE A 63 -19.49 -2.54 -7.18
C PHE A 63 -18.17 -1.77 -7.24
N ILE A 64 -18.10 -0.69 -8.03
CA ILE A 64 -16.90 0.13 -8.18
C ILE A 64 -16.47 0.74 -6.83
N ASP A 65 -17.39 1.35 -6.07
CA ASP A 65 -17.07 1.92 -4.76
C ASP A 65 -16.62 0.85 -3.76
N SER A 66 -17.16 -0.38 -3.86
CA SER A 66 -16.70 -1.52 -3.05
C SER A 66 -15.25 -1.91 -3.37
N VAL A 67 -14.85 -1.85 -4.65
CA VAL A 67 -13.46 -2.11 -5.07
C VAL A 67 -12.58 -0.95 -4.62
N ALA A 68 -13.02 0.30 -4.79
CA ALA A 68 -12.29 1.49 -4.37
C ALA A 68 -11.97 1.46 -2.86
N ARG A 69 -12.96 1.14 -2.02
CA ARG A 69 -12.77 0.98 -0.57
C ARG A 69 -11.80 -0.15 -0.23
N ARG A 70 -11.87 -1.28 -0.94
CA ARG A 70 -10.92 -2.40 -0.77
C ARG A 70 -9.49 -1.98 -1.14
N SER A 71 -9.32 -1.29 -2.26
CA SER A 71 -8.03 -0.74 -2.68
C SER A 71 -7.47 0.25 -1.66
N PHE A 72 -8.31 1.15 -1.14
CA PHE A 72 -7.87 2.12 -0.14
C PHE A 72 -7.56 1.47 1.22
N ARG A 73 -8.30 0.42 1.61
CA ARG A 73 -7.94 -0.43 2.76
C ARG A 73 -6.56 -1.08 2.57
N ASN A 74 -6.25 -1.57 1.37
CA ASN A 74 -4.95 -2.14 1.05
C ASN A 74 -3.84 -1.07 1.03
N PHE A 75 -4.14 0.16 0.62
CA PHE A 75 -3.22 1.29 0.76
C PHE A 75 -2.86 1.54 2.24
N GLY A 76 -3.83 1.47 3.16
CA GLY A 76 -3.53 1.53 4.59
C GLY A 76 -2.57 0.44 5.06
N LYS A 77 -2.72 -0.81 4.58
CA LYS A 77 -1.79 -1.90 4.89
C LYS A 77 -0.39 -1.64 4.32
N TYR A 78 -0.30 -1.13 3.10
CA TYR A 78 0.96 -0.73 2.47
C TYR A 78 1.72 0.31 3.31
N VAL A 79 1.03 1.27 3.93
CA VAL A 79 1.67 2.23 4.86
C VAL A 79 2.29 1.52 6.06
N ILE A 80 1.64 0.49 6.61
CA ILE A 80 2.20 -0.31 7.71
C ILE A 80 3.41 -1.12 7.26
N ASP A 81 3.37 -1.68 6.05
CA ASP A 81 4.53 -2.37 5.47
C ASP A 81 5.70 -1.41 5.31
N PHE A 82 5.46 -0.21 4.79
CA PHE A 82 6.47 0.83 4.62
C PHE A 82 7.10 1.26 5.97
N ILE A 83 6.28 1.43 7.01
CA ILE A 83 6.77 1.79 8.36
C ILE A 83 7.63 0.68 8.97
N ARG A 84 7.31 -0.59 8.70
CA ARG A 84 8.03 -1.74 9.27
C ARG A 84 9.25 -2.14 8.46
N TYR A 85 9.25 -1.90 7.16
CA TYR A 85 10.28 -2.36 6.24
C TYR A 85 11.71 -2.01 6.69
N PRO A 86 12.03 -0.80 7.20
CA PRO A 86 13.38 -0.47 7.66
C PRO A 86 13.88 -1.32 8.84
N ALA A 87 12.98 -1.96 9.58
CA ALA A 87 13.32 -2.82 10.72
C ALA A 87 13.21 -4.32 10.39
N MET A 88 12.84 -4.69 9.16
CA MET A 88 12.73 -6.09 8.76
C MET A 88 14.09 -6.68 8.44
N THR A 89 14.35 -7.91 8.88
CA THR A 89 15.56 -8.64 8.48
C THR A 89 15.42 -9.22 7.07
N ARG A 90 16.54 -9.57 6.45
CA ARG A 90 16.55 -10.21 5.12
C ARG A 90 15.80 -11.54 5.15
N GLU A 91 15.95 -12.29 6.23
CA GLU A 91 15.29 -13.58 6.47
C GLU A 91 13.77 -13.40 6.59
N GLU A 92 13.32 -12.34 7.26
CA GLU A 92 11.90 -12.01 7.35
C GLU A 92 11.30 -11.63 6.00
N VAL A 93 12.02 -10.84 5.19
CA VAL A 93 11.60 -10.52 3.82
C VAL A 93 11.48 -11.80 2.99
N ARG A 94 12.50 -12.66 3.02
CA ARG A 94 12.49 -13.94 2.29
C ARG A 94 11.35 -14.87 2.70
N ARG A 95 11.03 -14.93 3.99
CA ARG A 95 9.92 -15.75 4.50
C ARG A 95 8.55 -15.24 4.04
N ARG A 96 8.42 -13.93 3.80
CA ARG A 96 7.14 -13.29 3.43
C ARG A 96 6.95 -13.15 1.93
N LEU A 97 8.04 -12.94 1.19
CA LEU A 97 8.01 -12.76 -0.26
C LEU A 97 7.87 -14.11 -0.96
N ARG A 98 6.86 -14.24 -1.81
CA ARG A 98 6.77 -15.31 -2.79
C ARG A 98 6.95 -14.69 -4.18
N PHE A 99 7.98 -15.12 -4.88
CA PHE A 99 8.29 -14.67 -6.23
C PHE A 99 8.86 -15.86 -6.98
N GLU A 100 8.28 -16.22 -8.11
CA GLU A 100 8.59 -17.46 -8.82
C GLU A 100 9.72 -17.28 -9.82
N GLN A 101 9.91 -16.06 -10.33
CA GLN A 101 10.84 -15.73 -11.41
C GLN A 101 12.23 -15.34 -10.89
N PHE A 102 12.66 -15.86 -9.74
CA PHE A 102 14.00 -15.57 -9.20
C PHE A 102 15.10 -16.05 -10.15
N ASP A 103 14.91 -17.18 -10.83
CA ASP A 103 15.92 -17.75 -11.72
C ASP A 103 16.14 -16.87 -12.95
N ASP A 104 15.06 -16.39 -13.57
CA ASP A 104 15.12 -15.45 -14.70
C ASP A 104 15.79 -14.14 -14.31
N LEU A 105 15.43 -13.60 -13.14
CA LEU A 105 16.02 -12.37 -12.61
C LEU A 105 17.53 -12.56 -12.34
N ASN A 106 17.92 -13.69 -11.76
CA ASN A 106 19.32 -14.02 -11.50
C ASN A 106 20.12 -14.25 -12.80
N ALA A 107 19.51 -14.87 -13.82
CA ALA A 107 20.13 -15.04 -15.12
C ALA A 107 20.36 -13.69 -15.83
N ALA A 108 19.34 -12.81 -15.80
CA ALA A 108 19.45 -11.46 -16.32
C ALA A 108 20.54 -10.66 -15.59
N ALA A 109 20.63 -10.78 -14.26
CA ALA A 109 21.65 -10.10 -13.45
C ALA A 109 23.07 -10.53 -13.81
N ARG A 110 23.27 -11.82 -14.12
CA ARG A 110 24.57 -12.39 -14.52
C ARG A 110 24.98 -12.08 -15.96
N SER A 111 24.07 -11.54 -16.78
CA SER A 111 24.34 -11.28 -18.21
C SER A 111 25.36 -10.16 -18.47
N GLY A 112 25.66 -9.33 -17.46
CA GLY A 112 26.52 -8.15 -17.59
C GLY A 112 25.90 -6.95 -18.31
N ARG A 113 24.63 -7.03 -18.74
CA ARG A 113 23.93 -5.98 -19.50
C ARG A 113 23.12 -5.01 -18.63
N GLY A 114 23.06 -5.26 -17.32
CA GLY A 114 22.13 -4.59 -16.41
C GLY A 114 20.70 -5.14 -16.51
N ILE A 115 19.83 -4.72 -15.59
CA ILE A 115 18.41 -5.10 -15.55
C ILE A 115 17.56 -3.84 -15.41
N ILE A 116 16.47 -3.76 -16.16
CA ILE A 116 15.40 -2.78 -15.97
C ILE A 116 14.20 -3.50 -15.33
N ILE A 117 13.71 -2.97 -14.22
CA ILE A 117 12.48 -3.44 -13.54
C ILE A 117 11.45 -2.32 -13.69
N ALA A 118 10.32 -2.62 -14.33
CA ALA A 118 9.25 -1.68 -14.64
C ALA A 118 7.91 -2.17 -14.09
#